data_AF-A0A964JYS7-F1
#
_entry.id   AF-A0A964JYS7-F1
#
_cell.length_a   1.000
_cell.length_b   1.000
_cell.length_c   1.000
_cell.angle_alpha   90.00
_cell.angle_beta   90.00
_cell.angle_gamma   90.00
#
_symmetry.space_group_name_H-M   'P 1'
#
loop_
_entity.id
_entity.type
_entity.pdbx_description
1 polymer ?
#
loop_
_entity_poly.entity_id
_entity_poly.type
_entity_poly.pdbx_seq_one_letter_code
_entity_poly.pdbx_strand_id
1 'polypeptide(L)'
;MNGAAVLRNVPVPPSPAPRATLTPAQWVLGYSLLVDTVLRHQGWQYEWALDHERAIPRGDGERLACLLLRRVATLGLPTLVVAEYDPWLWQDADNAREQRRVTGLVLKCAADAGLATLDLFDTMDAAVKAQGRDAIYRSLHPSPAGTKLAAEKIAAAFTNLYIPPAR
;
A
#
# COMPACT_ATOMS: atom_id res chain seq x y z
N MET A 1 17.61 -8.15 10.51
CA MET A 1 16.89 -9.39 10.11
C MET A 1 17.54 -9.94 8.84
N ASN A 2 17.94 -11.21 8.82
CA ASN A 2 18.72 -11.88 7.76
C ASN A 2 17.86 -12.54 6.66
N GLY A 3 16.54 -12.32 6.64
CA GLY A 3 15.65 -12.76 5.57
C GLY A 3 15.38 -14.27 5.47
N ALA A 4 15.95 -15.07 6.37
CA ALA A 4 15.82 -16.53 6.36
C ALA A 4 14.36 -16.97 6.63
N ALA A 5 13.89 -17.98 5.89
CA ALA A 5 12.54 -18.52 6.04
C ALA A 5 12.49 -19.50 7.23
N VAL A 6 11.45 -19.36 8.05
CA VAL A 6 10.98 -20.34 9.04
C VAL A 6 9.54 -20.74 8.72
N LEU A 7 9.06 -21.80 9.37
CA LEU A 7 7.81 -22.52 9.06
C LEU A 7 6.64 -21.60 8.64
N ARG A 8 5.94 -22.01 7.57
CA ARG A 8 4.70 -21.39 7.06
C ARG A 8 3.52 -22.35 7.19
N ASN A 9 2.30 -21.81 7.22
CA ASN A 9 1.02 -22.49 7.53
C ASN A 9 0.79 -22.85 9.00
N VAL A 10 1.51 -22.22 9.93
CA VAL A 10 1.07 -22.19 11.32
C VAL A 10 -0.13 -21.24 11.37
N PRO A 11 -1.31 -21.67 11.86
CA PRO A 11 -2.43 -20.77 12.05
C PRO A 11 -1.96 -19.57 12.87
N VAL A 12 -2.11 -18.37 12.32
CA VAL A 12 -1.95 -17.16 13.12
C VAL A 12 -3.03 -17.23 14.19
N PRO A 13 -2.67 -17.15 15.49
CA PRO A 13 -3.67 -17.12 16.54
C PRO A 13 -4.72 -16.05 16.23
N PRO A 14 -6.01 -16.29 16.52
CA PRO A 14 -7.02 -15.27 16.32
C PRO A 14 -6.64 -14.01 17.09
N SER A 15 -6.85 -12.85 16.47
CA SER A 15 -6.61 -11.58 17.15
C SER A 15 -7.39 -11.54 18.48
N PRO A 16 -6.79 -11.00 19.55
CA PRO A 16 -7.49 -10.83 20.82
C PRO A 16 -8.76 -9.96 20.63
N ALA A 17 -9.71 -10.08 21.55
CA ALA A 17 -10.89 -9.23 21.52
C ALA A 17 -10.46 -7.75 21.58
N PRO A 18 -10.91 -6.85 20.67
CA PRO A 18 -10.41 -5.48 20.59
C PRO A 18 -10.55 -4.65 21.87
N ARG A 19 -11.46 -5.02 22.78
CA ARG A 19 -11.61 -4.36 24.09
C ARG A 19 -10.52 -4.76 25.09
N ALA A 20 -9.92 -5.93 24.93
CA ALA A 20 -8.93 -6.49 25.83
C ALA A 20 -7.51 -5.96 25.58
N THR A 21 -7.31 -5.25 24.47
CA THR A 21 -6.03 -4.69 24.02
C THR A 21 -5.92 -3.18 24.23
N LEU A 22 -7.02 -2.49 24.54
CA LEU A 22 -7.02 -1.06 24.81
C LEU A 22 -6.24 -0.74 26.09
N THR A 23 -5.35 0.24 26.00
CA THR A 23 -4.69 0.83 27.17
C THR A 23 -5.70 1.56 28.07
N PRO A 24 -5.42 1.77 29.36
CA PRO A 24 -6.29 2.57 30.23
C PRO A 24 -6.57 3.98 29.69
N ALA A 25 -5.58 4.59 29.04
CA ALA A 25 -5.73 5.90 28.41
C ALA A 25 -6.73 5.86 27.24
N GLN A 26 -6.65 4.85 26.37
CA GLN A 26 -7.61 4.67 25.27
C GLN A 26 -9.01 4.37 25.79
N TRP A 27 -9.14 3.61 26.88
CA TRP A 27 -10.43 3.33 27.52
C TRP A 27 -11.12 4.60 28.05
N VAL A 28 -10.36 5.48 28.71
CA VAL A 28 -10.91 6.68 29.34
C VAL A 28 -11.10 7.81 28.33
N LEU A 29 -10.11 8.04 27.45
CA LEU A 29 -10.08 9.18 26.54
C LEU A 29 -10.55 8.84 25.12
N GLY A 30 -10.82 7.57 24.80
CA GLY A 30 -11.25 7.16 23.46
C GLY A 30 -12.58 7.78 23.01
N TYR A 31 -13.39 8.27 23.95
CA TYR A 31 -14.63 9.00 23.69
C TYR A 31 -14.44 10.53 23.59
N SER A 32 -13.22 11.04 23.84
CA SER A 32 -12.93 12.46 23.83
C SER A 32 -12.66 12.97 22.42
N LEU A 33 -13.60 13.77 21.90
CA LEU A 33 -13.45 14.43 20.60
C LEU A 33 -12.22 15.36 20.56
N LEU A 34 -11.89 15.99 21.69
CA LEU A 34 -10.71 16.87 21.79
C LEU A 34 -9.41 16.08 21.61
N VAL A 35 -9.28 14.93 22.29
CA VAL A 35 -8.07 14.09 22.20
C VAL A 35 -7.93 13.51 20.79
N ASP A 36 -9.02 13.03 20.20
CA ASP A 36 -9.04 12.54 18.83
C ASP A 36 -8.61 13.64 17.82
N THR A 37 -9.10 14.87 18.00
CA THR A 37 -8.75 16.01 17.12
C THR A 37 -7.25 16.33 17.18
N VAL A 38 -6.66 16.40 18.38
CA VAL A 38 -5.24 16.69 18.56
C VAL A 38 -4.36 15.60 17.95
N LEU A 39 -4.69 14.33 18.20
CA LEU A 39 -3.89 13.20 17.72
C LEU A 39 -3.97 13.05 16.20
N ARG A 40 -5.13 13.31 15.58
CA ARG A 40 -5.25 13.38 14.11
C ARG A 40 -4.38 14.48 13.52
N HIS A 41 -4.38 15.66 14.13
CA HIS A 41 -3.55 16.77 13.65
C HIS A 41 -2.04 16.47 13.78
N GLN A 42 -1.64 15.63 14.73
CA GLN A 42 -0.25 15.16 14.88
C GLN A 42 0.09 13.94 13.99
N GLY A 43 -0.87 13.42 13.22
CA GLY A 43 -0.66 12.23 12.39
C GLY A 43 -0.59 10.93 13.19
N TRP A 44 -1.15 10.91 14.40
CA TRP A 44 -1.12 9.78 15.34
C TRP A 44 -2.45 9.04 15.38
N GLN A 45 -3.36 9.31 14.44
CA GLN A 45 -4.68 8.67 14.41
C GLN A 45 -4.62 7.14 14.37
N TYR A 46 -3.62 6.57 13.70
CA TYR A 46 -3.45 5.12 13.63
C TYR A 46 -2.94 4.54 14.96
N GLU A 47 -2.01 5.22 15.63
CA GLU A 47 -1.49 4.84 16.96
C GLU A 47 -2.56 4.96 18.06
N TRP A 48 -3.50 5.88 17.87
CA TRP A 48 -4.56 6.16 18.83
C TRP A 48 -5.80 5.29 18.64
N ALA A 49 -6.32 5.22 17.41
CA ALA A 49 -7.66 4.71 17.11
C ALA A 49 -7.67 3.24 16.65
N LEU A 50 -6.53 2.69 16.22
CA LEU A 50 -6.44 1.29 15.82
C LEU A 50 -5.70 0.46 16.87
N ASP A 51 -6.32 -0.65 17.24
CA ASP A 51 -5.65 -1.75 17.92
C ASP A 51 -4.67 -2.41 16.94
N HIS A 52 -3.45 -1.86 16.89
CA HIS A 52 -2.39 -2.37 16.04
C HIS A 52 -1.07 -2.33 16.78
N GLU A 53 -0.27 -3.37 16.57
CA GLU A 53 1.12 -3.38 17.01
C GLU A 53 2.00 -3.06 15.81
N ARG A 54 2.81 -2.00 15.94
CA ARG A 54 3.77 -1.63 14.91
C ARG A 54 4.90 -2.66 14.86
N ALA A 55 4.77 -3.63 13.96
CA ALA A 55 5.77 -4.69 13.78
C ALA A 55 7.13 -4.18 13.27
N ILE A 56 7.18 -3.00 12.63
CA ILE A 56 8.39 -2.42 12.02
C ILE A 56 8.44 -0.92 12.35
N PRO A 57 9.60 -0.36 12.79
CA PRO A 57 9.76 1.07 13.03
C PRO A 57 9.34 1.94 11.85
N ARG A 58 8.93 3.18 12.13
CA ARG A 58 8.63 4.15 11.06
C ARG A 58 9.88 4.36 10.19
N GLY A 59 9.69 4.39 8.87
CA GLY A 59 10.78 4.57 7.89
C GLY A 59 11.48 3.27 7.45
N ASP A 60 11.33 2.16 8.17
CA ASP A 60 12.00 0.89 7.82
C ASP A 60 11.29 0.10 6.69
N GLY A 61 10.09 0.52 6.27
CA GLY A 61 9.34 -0.14 5.19
C GLY A 61 10.12 -0.18 3.87
N GLU A 62 10.82 0.90 3.53
CA GLU A 62 11.64 1.01 2.33
C GLU A 62 12.79 0.00 2.31
N ARG A 63 13.41 -0.23 3.46
CA ARG A 63 14.49 -1.21 3.61
C ARG A 63 14.02 -2.63 3.30
N LEU A 64 12.75 -2.92 3.55
CA LEU A 64 12.16 -4.23 3.32
C LEU A 64 11.69 -4.43 1.88
N ALA A 65 11.29 -3.37 1.17
CA ALA A 65 10.73 -3.46 -0.17
C ALA A 65 11.63 -4.28 -1.13
N CYS A 66 12.89 -3.91 -1.26
CA CYS A 66 13.85 -4.62 -2.12
C CYS A 66 14.09 -6.07 -1.69
N LEU A 67 14.15 -6.34 -0.38
CA LEU A 67 14.33 -7.71 0.13
C LEU A 67 13.12 -8.59 -0.21
N LEU A 68 11.92 -8.03 -0.07
CA LEU A 68 10.67 -8.73 -0.39
C LEU A 68 10.56 -9.00 -1.88
N LEU A 69 10.87 -8.03 -2.74
CA LEU A 69 10.73 -8.21 -4.19
C LEU A 69 11.78 -9.16 -4.77
N ARG A 70 13.02 -9.15 -4.25
CA ARG A 70 14.01 -10.20 -4.56
C ARG A 70 13.49 -11.59 -4.18
N ARG A 71 12.83 -11.71 -3.04
CA ARG A 71 12.24 -12.98 -2.60
C ARG A 71 11.07 -13.40 -3.48
N VAL A 72 10.23 -12.47 -3.94
CA VAL A 72 9.17 -12.76 -4.93
C VAL A 72 9.80 -13.28 -6.22
N ALA A 73 10.88 -12.66 -6.70
CA ALA A 73 11.59 -13.11 -7.89
C ALA A 73 12.14 -14.55 -7.75
N THR A 74 12.56 -14.98 -6.55
CA THR A 74 13.01 -16.37 -6.33
C THR A 74 11.93 -17.43 -6.47
N LEU A 75 10.64 -17.04 -6.52
CA LEU A 75 9.55 -17.98 -6.81
C LEU A 75 9.56 -18.46 -8.27
N GLY A 76 10.30 -17.77 -9.15
CA GLY A 76 10.40 -18.11 -10.57
C GLY A 76 9.13 -17.91 -11.36
N LEU A 77 8.07 -17.32 -10.78
CA LEU A 77 6.80 -17.13 -11.46
C LEU A 77 6.80 -15.82 -12.28
N PRO A 78 6.26 -15.83 -13.51
CA PRO A 78 5.87 -14.63 -14.24
C PRO A 78 5.10 -13.65 -13.32
N THR A 79 5.73 -12.53 -12.96
CA THR A 79 5.18 -11.59 -11.97
C THR A 79 5.20 -10.16 -12.52
N LEU A 80 4.04 -9.51 -12.45
CA LEU A 80 3.87 -8.08 -12.70
C LEU A 80 3.59 -7.36 -11.37
N VAL A 81 4.43 -6.38 -11.04
CA VAL A 81 4.21 -5.49 -9.89
C VAL A 81 3.49 -4.24 -10.37
N VAL A 82 2.27 -4.03 -9.88
CA VAL A 82 1.42 -2.90 -10.29
C VAL A 82 1.35 -1.88 -9.16
N ALA A 83 1.62 -0.61 -9.49
CA ALA A 83 1.40 0.48 -8.57
C ALA A 83 -0.01 1.05 -8.71
N GLU A 84 -0.79 0.97 -7.64
CA GLU A 84 -2.06 1.69 -7.46
C GLU A 84 -1.89 2.87 -6.51
N TYR A 85 -2.79 3.84 -6.61
CA TYR A 85 -2.74 5.08 -5.85
C TYR A 85 -4.08 5.34 -5.17
N ASP A 86 -4.04 5.81 -3.93
CA ASP A 86 -5.22 6.23 -3.20
C ASP A 86 -5.65 7.65 -3.61
N PRO A 87 -6.93 8.01 -3.40
CA PRO A 87 -7.46 9.30 -3.84
C PRO A 87 -6.87 10.51 -3.10
N TRP A 88 -6.16 10.31 -1.99
CA TRP A 88 -5.55 11.40 -1.22
C TRP A 88 -4.39 12.05 -1.98
N LEU A 89 -3.78 11.32 -2.91
CA LEU A 89 -2.76 11.84 -3.82
C LEU A 89 -3.23 13.07 -4.63
N TRP A 90 -4.51 13.18 -4.99
CA TRP A 90 -5.03 14.34 -5.75
C TRP A 90 -5.56 15.47 -4.89
N GLN A 91 -5.41 15.41 -3.57
CA GLN A 91 -5.91 16.44 -2.64
C GLN A 91 -4.80 17.08 -1.81
N ASP A 92 -3.71 16.36 -1.59
CA ASP A 92 -2.60 16.81 -0.76
C ASP A 92 -1.28 16.63 -1.52
N ALA A 93 -0.61 17.75 -1.80
CA ALA A 93 0.61 17.76 -2.59
C ALA A 93 1.80 17.11 -1.87
N ASP A 94 1.83 17.10 -0.54
CA ASP A 94 2.91 16.52 0.24
C ASP A 94 2.77 15.01 0.27
N ASN A 95 1.54 14.52 0.51
CA ASN A 95 1.17 13.13 0.35
C ASN A 95 1.42 12.64 -1.09
N ALA A 96 1.09 13.44 -2.10
CA ALA A 96 1.35 13.09 -3.49
C ALA A 96 2.85 12.87 -3.75
N ARG A 97 3.71 13.79 -3.27
CA ARG A 97 5.17 13.66 -3.40
C ARG A 97 5.68 12.42 -2.69
N GLU A 98 5.22 12.17 -1.46
CA GLU A 98 5.69 11.03 -0.68
C GLU A 98 5.24 9.70 -1.28
N GLN A 99 3.96 9.57 -1.66
CA GLN A 99 3.46 8.37 -2.32
C GLN A 99 4.19 8.07 -3.62
N ARG A 100 4.43 9.09 -4.46
CA ARG A 100 5.20 8.92 -5.70
C ARG A 100 6.63 8.47 -5.43
N ARG A 101 7.28 9.00 -4.38
CA ARG A 101 8.63 8.63 -3.98
C ARG A 101 8.70 7.16 -3.53
N VAL A 102 7.84 6.75 -2.60
CA VAL A 102 7.86 5.37 -2.06
C VAL A 102 7.43 4.36 -3.11
N THR A 103 6.43 4.67 -3.93
CA THR A 103 6.00 3.82 -5.04
C THR A 103 7.10 3.65 -6.07
N GLY A 104 7.78 4.75 -6.44
CA GLY A 104 8.93 4.70 -7.35
C GLY A 104 10.05 3.80 -6.82
N LEU A 105 10.33 3.83 -5.51
CA LEU A 105 11.31 2.92 -4.89
C LEU A 105 10.89 1.45 -5.02
N VAL A 106 9.63 1.13 -4.71
CA VAL A 106 9.12 -0.25 -4.78
C VAL A 106 9.18 -0.77 -6.23
N LEU A 107 8.74 0.03 -7.21
CA LEU A 107 8.84 -0.33 -8.62
C LEU A 107 10.30 -0.50 -9.07
N LYS A 108 11.20 0.37 -8.64
CA LYS A 108 12.64 0.22 -8.91
C LYS A 108 13.18 -1.08 -8.32
N CYS A 109 12.86 -1.39 -7.07
CA CYS A 109 13.23 -2.66 -6.43
C CYS A 109 12.71 -3.88 -7.20
N ALA A 110 11.52 -3.78 -7.80
CA ALA A 110 10.91 -4.84 -8.60
C ALA A 110 11.70 -5.06 -9.90
N ALA A 111 11.96 -3.97 -10.62
CA ALA A 111 12.71 -3.98 -11.86
C ALA A 111 14.15 -4.48 -11.65
N ASP A 112 14.83 -4.02 -10.59
CA ASP A 112 16.18 -4.47 -10.22
C ASP A 112 16.20 -5.96 -9.82
N ALA A 113 15.07 -6.53 -9.40
CA ALA A 113 14.89 -7.96 -9.14
C ALA A 113 14.47 -8.77 -10.38
N GLY A 114 14.34 -8.14 -11.54
CA GLY A 114 13.93 -8.79 -12.80
C GLY A 114 12.42 -9.02 -12.94
N LEU A 115 11.60 -8.37 -12.10
CA LEU A 115 10.14 -8.44 -12.21
C LEU A 115 9.62 -7.37 -13.18
N ALA A 116 8.54 -7.68 -13.89
CA ALA A 116 7.85 -6.69 -14.70
C ALA A 116 7.14 -5.66 -13.80
N THR A 117 7.05 -4.42 -14.26
CA THR A 117 6.44 -3.31 -13.49
C THR A 117 5.44 -2.53 -14.32
N LEU A 118 4.36 -2.09 -13.69
CA LEU A 118 3.37 -1.19 -14.27
C LEU A 118 3.03 -0.07 -13.28
N ASP A 119 3.34 1.16 -13.64
CA ASP A 119 2.90 2.35 -12.91
C ASP A 119 1.57 2.86 -13.48
N LEU A 120 0.49 2.85 -12.70
CA LEU A 120 -0.82 3.34 -13.15
C LEU A 120 -1.01 4.85 -12.97
N PHE A 121 -0.03 5.58 -12.44
CA PHE A 121 -0.19 6.99 -12.11
C PHE A 121 -0.68 7.83 -13.28
N ASP A 122 0.02 7.80 -14.42
CA ASP A 122 -0.33 8.66 -15.56
C ASP A 122 -1.73 8.32 -16.11
N THR A 123 -2.13 7.04 -16.01
CA THR A 123 -3.48 6.62 -16.41
C THR A 123 -4.53 7.21 -15.48
N MET A 124 -4.32 7.06 -14.17
CA MET A 124 -5.27 7.56 -13.16
C MET A 124 -5.30 9.09 -13.15
N ASP A 125 -4.15 9.74 -13.25
CA ASP A 125 -4.03 11.20 -13.27
C ASP A 125 -4.74 11.80 -14.48
N ALA A 126 -4.56 11.22 -15.67
CA ALA A 126 -5.30 11.65 -16.85
C ALA A 126 -6.82 11.48 -16.67
N ALA A 127 -7.26 10.36 -16.08
CA ALA A 127 -8.68 10.10 -15.85
C ALA A 127 -9.28 11.06 -14.80
N VAL A 128 -8.56 11.34 -13.72
CA VAL A 128 -8.96 12.31 -12.69
C VAL A 128 -9.04 13.72 -13.26
N LYS A 129 -8.07 14.14 -14.08
CA LYS A 129 -8.09 15.44 -14.77
C LYS A 129 -9.28 15.58 -15.72
N ALA A 130 -9.67 14.49 -16.39
CA ALA A 130 -10.75 14.52 -17.37
C ALA A 130 -12.15 14.41 -16.75
N GLN A 131 -12.33 13.59 -15.71
CA GLN A 131 -13.65 13.20 -15.20
C GLN A 131 -13.89 13.64 -13.76
N GLY A 132 -12.86 14.16 -13.09
CA GLY A 132 -12.88 14.47 -11.66
C GLY A 132 -12.52 13.25 -10.80
N ARG A 133 -11.94 13.54 -9.63
CA ARG A 133 -11.51 12.52 -8.65
C ARG A 133 -12.65 11.58 -8.26
N ASP A 134 -13.83 12.13 -7.96
CA ASP A 134 -14.97 11.37 -7.42
C ASP A 134 -15.60 10.43 -8.46
N ALA A 135 -15.33 10.65 -9.74
CA ALA A 135 -15.72 9.71 -10.80
C ALA A 135 -14.80 8.49 -10.82
N ILE A 136 -13.50 8.66 -10.55
CA ILE A 136 -12.49 7.60 -10.61
C ILE A 136 -12.33 6.88 -9.27
N TYR A 137 -12.62 7.57 -8.17
CA TYR A 137 -12.44 7.07 -6.81
C TYR A 137 -13.70 7.28 -5.95
N ARG A 138 -13.89 6.36 -5.01
CA ARG A 138 -14.74 6.57 -3.84
C ARG A 138 -13.86 7.04 -2.67
N SER A 139 -14.28 6.81 -1.42
CA SER A 139 -13.56 7.26 -0.22
C SER A 139 -12.06 6.93 -0.22
N LEU A 140 -11.69 5.63 -0.25
CA LEU A 140 -10.30 5.16 -0.23
C LEU A 140 -10.00 4.12 -1.32
N HIS A 141 -10.96 3.86 -2.19
CA HIS A 141 -10.89 2.78 -3.18
C HIS A 141 -11.29 3.30 -4.56
N PRO A 142 -10.78 2.69 -5.64
CA PRO A 142 -11.27 2.97 -6.98
C PRO A 142 -12.79 2.80 -7.09
N SER A 143 -13.43 3.65 -7.87
CA SER A 143 -14.81 3.45 -8.33
C SER A 143 -14.85 2.34 -9.39
N PRO A 144 -16.03 1.88 -9.84
CA PRO A 144 -16.12 0.97 -10.98
C PRO A 144 -15.38 1.48 -12.23
N ALA A 145 -15.37 2.79 -12.48
CA ALA A 145 -14.64 3.38 -13.58
C ALA A 145 -13.12 3.30 -13.37
N GLY A 146 -12.63 3.61 -12.16
CA GLY A 146 -11.22 3.47 -11.80
C GLY A 146 -10.73 2.02 -11.87
N THR A 147 -11.51 1.07 -11.33
CA THR A 147 -11.22 -0.37 -11.42
C THR A 147 -11.14 -0.83 -12.87
N LYS A 148 -12.07 -0.39 -13.72
CA LYS A 148 -12.06 -0.73 -15.15
C LYS A 148 -10.79 -0.22 -15.83
N LEU A 149 -10.39 1.02 -15.59
CA LEU A 149 -9.16 1.58 -16.14
C LEU A 149 -7.90 0.82 -15.70
N ALA A 150 -7.79 0.48 -14.42
CA ALA A 150 -6.69 -0.33 -13.91
C ALA A 150 -6.66 -1.70 -14.60
N ALA A 151 -7.79 -2.40 -14.66
CA ALA A 151 -7.90 -3.72 -15.26
C ALA A 151 -7.52 -3.71 -16.74
N GLU A 152 -7.96 -2.71 -17.51
CA GLU A 152 -7.62 -2.57 -18.93
C GLU A 152 -6.11 -2.34 -19.13
N LYS A 153 -5.47 -1.53 -18.28
CA LYS A 153 -4.02 -1.32 -18.35
C LYS A 153 -3.23 -2.56 -17.96
N ILE A 154 -3.67 -3.28 -16.92
CA ILE A 154 -3.07 -4.54 -16.51
C ILE A 154 -3.21 -5.57 -17.64
N ALA A 155 -4.39 -5.70 -18.24
CA ALA A 155 -4.61 -6.60 -19.37
C ALA A 155 -3.70 -6.25 -20.57
N ALA A 156 -3.58 -4.97 -20.91
CA ALA A 156 -2.68 -4.51 -21.97
C ALA A 156 -1.20 -4.77 -21.66
N ALA A 157 -0.81 -4.70 -20.39
CA ALA A 157 0.54 -5.01 -19.95
C ALA A 157 0.90 -6.49 -20.18
N PHE A 158 -0.05 -7.41 -20.01
CA PHE A 158 0.18 -8.83 -20.34
C PHE A 158 0.39 -9.09 -21.84
N THR A 159 -0.13 -8.23 -22.72
CA THR A 159 0.06 -8.35 -24.16
C THR A 159 1.39 -7.72 -24.63
N ASN A 160 1.83 -6.66 -23.97
CA ASN A 160 2.91 -5.80 -24.45
C ASN A 160 4.23 -5.91 -23.66
N LEU A 161 4.18 -6.32 -22.39
CA LEU A 161 5.38 -6.53 -21.58
C LEU A 161 5.88 -7.96 -21.79
N TYR A 162 7.15 -8.10 -22.15
CA TYR A 162 7.84 -9.38 -22.00
C TYR A 162 7.87 -9.72 -20.51
N ILE A 163 7.01 -10.65 -20.09
CA ILE A 163 7.15 -11.29 -18.78
C ILE A 163 8.11 -12.46 -19.00
N PRO A 164 9.32 -12.42 -18.41
CA PRO A 164 10.28 -13.50 -18.60
C PRO A 164 9.63 -14.83 -18.19
N PRO A 165 9.70 -15.88 -19.04
CA PRO A 165 9.23 -17.18 -18.63
C PRO A 165 10.01 -17.65 -17.40
N ALA A 166 9.33 -18.36 -16.51
CA ALA A 166 9.94 -19.12 -15.44
C ALA A 166 11.08 -19.97 -16.01
N ARG A 167 12.28 -19.89 -15.44
CA ARG A 167 13.33 -20.89 -15.70
C ARG A 167 13.03 -22.17 -14.94
#